data_AF-C8P7G7-F1
#
_entry.id   AF-C8P7G7-F1
#
_cell.length_a   1.000
_cell.length_b   1.000
_cell.length_c   1.000
_cell.angle_alpha   90.00
_cell.angle_beta   90.00
_cell.angle_gamma   90.00
#
_symmetry.space_group_name_H-M   'P 1'
#
loop_
_entity.id
_entity.type
_entity.pdbx_description
1 polymer ?
#
loop_
_entity_poly.entity_id
_entity_poly.type
_entity_poly.pdbx_seq_one_letter_code
_entity_poly.pdbx_strand_id
1 'polypeptide(L)'
;MYINVTAKAQSVFRNYPPVKDPAAAKAAALANPLYSWHATYFSVQHHRQVAFINDAADLLVVLPNVYAHDYPRLQELFEEQLGNQLHRLGLTNQQIRQYLRQAGPWEINRTINRGVVGNLTQAIRDNKPLVGGRDRQTLASLAQQLKRAVTEDNSLTKTVIFTDLPAWQESTVPAAQPAGTDRRLQNAANQLRYIEDHRSKIPETDYEKNVARIGELNQLLIDAFVTANPDGLSAKTMHRHQERLEFFLNSIVAYQLGTIYGSTATDLETPLAHGATFNEMRQVRTALKKFFQYLHDQGLLSAAELKENKEALTYQLMDPELEESSILDNLDFANFFRPDQLSLPIFDADTEQLLASYCAAFANLYGLISCDQAYRMILKQNPQLPAGPHRLADWFEAHRGDQDPAFIIDEVGGDVSIIHPAIYRQELQQNLLTDQLGLPFYLPNKDQLLKYRLSGYQEDVLAVQKYQQSLEQNAHVPRADALQWTSRVRRLFNHQFIQSFDDSQAALERELTAQGYTWTNPADREQWRAALRELVPGLRLFVRRGLTMAERNQRASVIDEVQRHQQLTPAVTAEIKAARVDPLDIVIGTAFLDDLTEEQKNAIVEQLSELDIPTLG
;
A
#
# COMPACT_ATOMS: atom_id res chain seq x y z
N MET A 1 -22.38 -17.75 28.85
CA MET A 1 -22.52 -16.69 27.84
C MET A 1 -21.17 -16.56 27.18
N TYR A 2 -21.10 -16.61 25.85
CA TYR A 2 -19.81 -16.53 25.17
C TYR A 2 -19.42 -15.07 24.96
N ILE A 3 -18.28 -14.67 25.52
CA ILE A 3 -17.70 -13.34 25.32
C ILE A 3 -16.47 -13.48 24.42
N ASN A 4 -16.62 -13.07 23.17
CA ASN A 4 -15.61 -13.16 22.12
C ASN A 4 -14.74 -11.89 22.15
N VAL A 5 -13.61 -11.97 22.86
CA VAL A 5 -12.78 -10.81 23.19
C VAL A 5 -11.67 -10.59 22.16
N THR A 6 -11.47 -9.34 21.76
CA THR A 6 -10.34 -8.92 20.92
C THR A 6 -9.00 -9.11 21.62
N ALA A 7 -7.92 -9.34 20.87
CA ALA A 7 -6.58 -9.52 21.45
C ALA A 7 -6.20 -8.38 22.41
N LYS A 8 -6.47 -7.12 22.03
CA LYS A 8 -6.19 -5.95 22.88
C LYS A 8 -6.98 -5.97 24.19
N ALA A 9 -8.23 -6.47 24.18
CA ALA A 9 -9.10 -6.43 25.35
C ALA A 9 -8.91 -7.61 26.31
N GLN A 10 -8.15 -8.64 25.96
CA GLN A 10 -7.96 -9.84 26.80
C GLN A 10 -7.53 -9.50 28.23
N SER A 11 -6.66 -8.52 28.42
CA SER A 11 -6.18 -8.11 29.75
C SER A 11 -7.30 -7.61 30.68
N VAL A 12 -8.39 -7.08 30.11
CA VAL A 12 -9.55 -6.57 30.85
C VAL A 12 -10.43 -7.72 31.37
N PHE A 13 -10.46 -8.85 30.65
CA PHE A 13 -11.29 -10.02 30.96
C PHE A 13 -10.54 -11.16 31.67
N ARG A 14 -9.30 -10.92 32.12
CA ARG A 14 -8.41 -11.92 32.73
C ARG A 14 -8.97 -12.66 33.96
N ASN A 15 -10.00 -12.11 34.60
CA ASN A 15 -10.61 -12.67 35.81
C ASN A 15 -11.74 -13.67 35.50
N TYR A 16 -12.07 -13.90 34.23
CA TYR A 16 -13.14 -14.79 33.79
C TYR A 16 -12.57 -16.05 33.14
N PRO A 17 -13.24 -17.21 33.28
CA PRO A 17 -12.70 -18.47 32.79
C PRO A 17 -12.62 -18.49 31.25
N PRO A 18 -11.50 -18.95 30.67
CA PRO A 18 -11.42 -19.18 29.23
C PRO A 18 -12.25 -20.41 28.83
N VAL A 19 -12.71 -20.43 27.58
CA VAL A 19 -13.35 -21.63 27.01
C VAL A 19 -12.37 -22.82 27.00
N LYS A 20 -12.88 -24.01 27.32
CA LYS A 20 -12.06 -25.24 27.38
C LYS A 20 -11.69 -25.76 25.98
N ASP A 21 -12.64 -25.71 25.05
CA ASP A 21 -12.47 -26.09 23.65
C ASP A 21 -12.90 -24.91 22.76
N PRO A 22 -11.95 -24.15 22.19
CA PRO A 22 -12.25 -23.02 21.33
C PRO A 22 -13.06 -23.38 20.07
N ALA A 23 -12.90 -24.59 19.53
CA ALA A 23 -13.60 -25.02 18.31
C ALA A 23 -15.06 -25.36 18.63
N ALA A 24 -15.30 -26.13 19.70
CA ALA A 24 -16.65 -26.39 20.18
C ALA A 24 -17.35 -25.10 20.66
N ALA A 25 -16.64 -24.20 21.36
CA ALA A 25 -17.20 -22.93 21.78
C ALA A 25 -17.53 -22.01 20.60
N LYS A 26 -16.70 -21.99 19.53
CA LYS A 26 -17.02 -21.28 18.29
C LYS A 26 -18.28 -21.86 17.63
N ALA A 27 -18.39 -23.18 17.52
CA ALA A 27 -19.57 -23.83 16.95
C ALA A 27 -20.84 -23.54 17.77
N ALA A 28 -20.74 -23.62 19.10
CA ALA A 28 -21.84 -23.32 20.01
C ALA A 28 -22.26 -21.83 19.95
N ALA A 29 -21.30 -20.90 19.89
CA ALA A 29 -21.56 -19.47 19.75
C ALA A 29 -22.23 -19.12 18.41
N LEU A 30 -21.82 -19.75 17.31
CA LEU A 30 -22.45 -19.59 15.99
C LEU A 30 -23.86 -20.19 15.93
N ALA A 31 -24.10 -21.31 16.62
CA ALA A 31 -25.43 -21.91 16.73
C ALA A 31 -26.37 -21.12 17.65
N ASN A 32 -25.81 -20.37 18.61
CA ASN A 32 -26.54 -19.64 19.65
C ASN A 32 -26.17 -18.14 19.67
N PRO A 33 -26.36 -17.39 18.55
CA PRO A 33 -25.84 -16.03 18.40
C PRO A 33 -26.46 -15.02 19.39
N LEU A 34 -27.67 -15.29 19.90
CA LEU A 34 -28.28 -14.42 20.93
C LEU A 34 -27.52 -14.46 22.26
N TYR A 35 -26.82 -15.57 22.55
CA TYR A 35 -26.03 -15.76 23.77
C TYR A 35 -24.52 -15.56 23.55
N SER A 36 -24.16 -14.99 22.39
CA SER A 36 -22.79 -14.69 21.96
C SER A 36 -22.60 -13.19 21.76
N TRP A 37 -21.50 -12.67 22.31
CA TRP A 37 -21.21 -11.24 22.34
C TRP A 37 -19.74 -10.97 21.99
N HIS A 38 -19.48 -9.94 21.18
CA HIS A 38 -18.11 -9.51 20.87
C HIS A 38 -17.74 -8.31 21.71
N ALA A 39 -16.56 -8.37 22.32
CA ALA A 39 -16.12 -7.37 23.27
C ALA A 39 -14.76 -6.74 22.91
N THR A 40 -14.69 -5.44 23.08
CA THR A 40 -13.50 -4.62 22.84
C THR A 40 -13.45 -3.47 23.84
N TYR A 41 -12.31 -2.79 23.97
CA TYR A 41 -12.26 -1.51 24.68
C TYR A 41 -11.71 -0.40 23.78
N PHE A 42 -12.05 0.82 24.14
CA PHE A 42 -11.49 2.04 23.58
C PHE A 42 -11.20 3.05 24.70
N SER A 43 -10.36 4.04 24.42
CA SER A 43 -9.98 5.04 25.43
C SER A 43 -10.55 6.40 25.07
N VAL A 44 -11.18 7.04 26.05
CA VAL A 44 -11.70 8.41 25.93
C VAL A 44 -11.23 9.21 27.12
N GLN A 45 -10.58 10.35 26.88
CA GLN A 45 -9.99 11.19 27.94
C GLN A 45 -9.16 10.35 28.93
N HIS A 46 -8.35 9.43 28.42
CA HIS A 46 -7.53 8.48 29.19
C HIS A 46 -8.30 7.41 30.01
N HIS A 47 -9.64 7.38 29.96
CA HIS A 47 -10.47 6.36 30.59
C HIS A 47 -10.86 5.25 29.60
N ARG A 48 -10.75 3.98 30.00
CA ARG A 48 -11.15 2.84 29.17
C ARG A 48 -12.67 2.69 29.19
N GLN A 49 -13.28 2.52 28.02
CA GLN A 49 -14.68 2.19 27.84
C GLN A 49 -14.75 0.79 27.23
N VAL A 50 -15.56 -0.11 27.79
CA VAL A 50 -15.69 -1.49 27.26
C VAL A 50 -17.00 -1.60 26.50
N ALA A 51 -16.93 -1.95 25.22
CA ALA A 51 -18.09 -2.12 24.36
C ALA A 51 -18.34 -3.60 24.04
N PHE A 52 -19.61 -3.97 24.03
CA PHE A 52 -20.11 -5.30 23.72
C PHE A 52 -21.18 -5.20 22.64
N ILE A 53 -21.08 -5.99 21.58
CA ILE A 53 -22.12 -6.10 20.57
C ILE A 53 -22.63 -7.54 20.50
N ASN A 54 -23.95 -7.70 20.43
CA ASN A 54 -24.59 -9.02 20.34
C ASN A 54 -24.60 -9.53 18.89
N ASP A 55 -24.28 -10.81 18.69
CA ASP A 55 -24.18 -11.41 17.36
C ASP A 55 -25.53 -11.60 16.64
N ALA A 56 -26.66 -11.63 17.36
CA ALA A 56 -27.98 -11.83 16.77
C ALA A 56 -28.80 -10.55 16.59
N ALA A 57 -28.62 -9.57 17.48
CA ALA A 57 -29.52 -8.43 17.60
C ALA A 57 -28.86 -7.07 17.31
N ASP A 58 -27.56 -7.06 16.99
CA ASP A 58 -26.72 -5.85 16.89
C ASP A 58 -26.93 -4.92 18.11
N LEU A 59 -27.22 -5.52 19.26
CA LEU A 59 -27.46 -4.80 20.51
C LEU A 59 -26.11 -4.41 21.10
N LEU A 60 -25.90 -3.12 21.29
CA LEU A 60 -24.66 -2.56 21.79
C LEU A 60 -24.78 -2.16 23.26
N VAL A 61 -23.95 -2.75 24.13
CA VAL A 61 -23.79 -2.38 25.54
C VAL A 61 -22.43 -1.73 25.74
N VAL A 62 -22.37 -0.57 26.39
CA VAL A 62 -21.12 0.16 26.67
C VAL A 62 -20.96 0.36 28.17
N LEU A 63 -19.79 0.00 28.70
CA LEU A 63 -19.40 0.19 30.09
C LEU A 63 -18.45 1.38 30.25
N PRO A 64 -18.92 2.39 31.00
CA PRO A 64 -18.21 3.40 31.73
C PRO A 64 -16.80 3.20 32.22
N ASN A 65 -15.83 4.01 31.82
CA ASN A 65 -14.67 4.34 32.66
C ASN A 65 -14.12 3.14 33.46
N VAL A 66 -13.88 2.03 32.79
CA VAL A 66 -13.52 0.77 33.43
C VAL A 66 -12.07 0.82 33.88
N TYR A 67 -11.88 0.79 35.20
CA TYR A 67 -10.57 0.74 35.82
C TYR A 67 -10.16 -0.69 36.18
N ALA A 68 -8.89 -0.89 36.54
CA ALA A 68 -8.38 -2.20 36.91
C ALA A 68 -9.12 -2.84 38.10
N HIS A 69 -9.67 -2.03 39.02
CA HIS A 69 -10.47 -2.52 40.14
C HIS A 69 -11.87 -3.01 39.73
N ASP A 70 -12.37 -2.60 38.56
CA ASP A 70 -13.67 -3.02 38.03
C ASP A 70 -13.59 -4.38 37.32
N TYR A 71 -12.40 -4.85 36.94
CA TYR A 71 -12.23 -6.07 36.14
C TYR A 71 -12.90 -7.32 36.75
N PRO A 72 -12.89 -7.55 38.07
CA PRO A 72 -13.61 -8.68 38.66
C PRO A 72 -15.14 -8.57 38.58
N ARG A 73 -15.67 -7.34 38.42
CA ARG A 73 -17.11 -7.02 38.48
C ARG A 73 -17.70 -6.65 37.12
N LEU A 74 -16.98 -6.85 36.03
CA LEU A 74 -17.42 -6.54 34.67
C LEU A 74 -18.72 -7.25 34.28
N GLN A 75 -18.88 -8.51 34.68
CA GLN A 75 -20.10 -9.26 34.41
C GLN A 75 -21.31 -8.60 35.08
N GLU A 76 -21.19 -8.16 36.34
CA GLU A 76 -22.26 -7.44 37.05
C GLU A 76 -22.61 -6.12 36.34
N LEU A 77 -21.58 -5.34 35.98
CA LEU A 77 -21.75 -4.05 35.30
C LEU A 77 -22.41 -4.22 33.92
N PHE A 78 -22.02 -5.25 33.18
CA PHE A 78 -22.63 -5.61 31.91
C PHE A 78 -24.09 -6.02 32.07
N GLU A 79 -24.39 -6.90 33.02
CA GLU A 79 -25.76 -7.38 33.26
C GLU A 79 -26.69 -6.24 33.70
N GLU A 80 -26.20 -5.29 34.52
CA GLU A 80 -26.94 -4.08 34.88
C GLU A 80 -27.26 -3.21 33.64
N GLN A 81 -26.25 -2.92 32.81
CA GLN A 81 -26.43 -2.10 31.62
C GLN A 81 -27.31 -2.78 30.57
N LEU A 82 -27.12 -4.08 30.36
CA LEU A 82 -27.96 -4.88 29.47
C LEU A 82 -29.41 -4.89 29.96
N GLY A 83 -29.64 -5.09 31.25
CA GLY A 83 -30.98 -5.03 31.84
C GLY A 83 -31.66 -3.69 31.59
N ASN A 84 -30.94 -2.58 31.78
CA ASN A 84 -31.44 -1.23 31.50
C ASN A 84 -31.80 -1.01 30.03
N GLN A 85 -31.05 -1.62 29.10
CA GLN A 85 -31.34 -1.54 27.66
C GLN A 85 -32.53 -2.41 27.27
N LEU A 86 -32.58 -3.65 27.74
CA LEU A 86 -33.67 -4.57 27.46
C LEU A 86 -35.00 -4.07 28.04
N HIS A 87 -34.99 -3.44 29.23
CA HIS A 87 -36.16 -2.77 29.78
C HIS A 87 -36.70 -1.66 28.87
N ARG A 88 -35.81 -0.86 28.28
CA ARG A 88 -36.20 0.19 27.32
C ARG A 88 -36.76 -0.37 26.02
N LEU A 89 -36.38 -1.60 25.67
CA LEU A 89 -36.95 -2.37 24.56
C LEU A 89 -38.24 -3.10 24.94
N GLY A 90 -38.78 -2.89 26.15
CA GLY A 90 -40.07 -3.42 26.59
C GLY A 90 -40.01 -4.78 27.30
N LEU A 91 -38.83 -5.30 27.61
CA LEU A 91 -38.71 -6.58 28.33
C LEU A 91 -39.03 -6.44 29.82
N THR A 92 -39.70 -7.47 30.34
CA THR A 92 -39.96 -7.61 31.78
C THR A 92 -38.73 -8.12 32.52
N ASN A 93 -38.66 -7.83 33.82
CA ASN A 93 -37.65 -8.38 34.73
C ASN A 93 -37.57 -9.91 34.71
N GLN A 94 -38.69 -10.58 34.44
CA GLN A 94 -38.75 -12.04 34.34
C GLN A 94 -38.04 -12.54 33.08
N GLN A 95 -38.29 -11.92 31.93
CA GLN A 95 -37.63 -12.26 30.66
C GLN A 95 -36.12 -12.02 30.71
N ILE A 96 -35.68 -10.89 31.29
CA ILE A 96 -34.25 -10.58 31.44
C ILE A 96 -33.55 -11.64 32.32
N ARG A 97 -34.16 -12.00 33.46
CA ARG A 97 -33.62 -13.08 34.32
C ARG A 97 -33.60 -14.43 33.63
N GLN A 98 -34.60 -14.74 32.80
CA GLN A 98 -34.64 -15.97 32.02
C GLN A 98 -33.51 -16.01 30.99
N TYR A 99 -33.30 -14.91 30.27
CA TYR A 99 -32.20 -14.77 29.32
C TYR A 99 -30.84 -14.97 30.00
N LEU A 100 -30.55 -14.27 31.11
CA LEU A 100 -29.27 -14.39 31.81
C LEU A 100 -29.05 -15.80 32.37
N ARG A 101 -30.12 -16.46 32.86
CA ARG A 101 -30.06 -17.85 33.32
C ARG A 101 -29.74 -18.83 32.19
N GLN A 102 -30.35 -18.66 31.02
CA GLN A 102 -30.08 -19.49 29.85
C GLN A 102 -28.68 -19.23 29.28
N ALA A 103 -28.24 -17.97 29.28
CA ALA A 103 -26.91 -17.59 28.83
C ALA A 103 -25.84 -18.23 29.71
N GLY A 104 -26.06 -18.33 31.02
CA GLY A 104 -25.07 -18.87 31.96
C GLY A 104 -23.86 -17.95 32.19
N PRO A 105 -22.90 -18.34 33.05
CA PRO A 105 -21.74 -17.52 33.39
C PRO A 105 -20.87 -17.19 32.16
N TRP A 106 -20.08 -16.13 32.25
CA TRP A 106 -19.17 -15.74 31.17
C TRP A 106 -18.10 -16.80 30.91
N GLU A 107 -17.95 -17.16 29.64
CA GLU A 107 -16.80 -17.92 29.14
C GLU A 107 -16.09 -17.08 28.07
N ILE A 108 -14.80 -16.85 28.29
CA ILE A 108 -14.00 -15.97 27.43
C ILE A 108 -13.45 -16.76 26.26
N ASN A 109 -13.82 -16.36 25.05
CA ASN A 109 -13.29 -16.89 23.80
C ASN A 109 -12.51 -15.81 23.04
N ARG A 110 -11.69 -16.22 22.08
CA ARG A 110 -11.12 -15.31 21.09
C ARG A 110 -12.21 -14.85 20.13
N THR A 111 -12.07 -13.64 19.58
CA THR A 111 -12.98 -13.11 18.55
C THR A 111 -13.24 -14.12 17.44
N ILE A 112 -14.50 -14.52 17.25
CA ILE A 112 -14.95 -15.46 16.21
C ILE A 112 -15.39 -14.76 14.91
N ASN A 113 -15.68 -13.45 14.95
CA ASN A 113 -16.04 -12.63 13.80
C ASN A 113 -15.29 -11.27 13.86
N ARG A 114 -14.24 -11.12 13.04
CA ARG A 114 -13.40 -9.91 13.02
C ARG A 114 -14.07 -8.72 12.31
N GLY A 115 -15.02 -8.97 11.41
CA GLY A 115 -15.77 -7.93 10.71
C GLY A 115 -16.67 -7.12 11.67
N VAL A 116 -17.41 -7.83 12.54
CA VAL A 116 -18.24 -7.21 13.59
C VAL A 116 -17.42 -6.30 14.52
N VAL A 117 -16.20 -6.72 14.89
CA VAL A 117 -15.27 -5.89 15.68
C VAL A 117 -14.73 -4.70 14.89
N GLY A 118 -14.43 -4.90 13.60
CA GLY A 118 -13.98 -3.83 12.69
C GLY A 118 -15.01 -2.71 12.61
N ASN A 119 -16.27 -3.07 12.32
CA ASN A 119 -17.39 -2.15 12.23
C ASN A 119 -17.65 -1.44 13.56
N LEU A 120 -17.61 -2.17 14.68
CA LEU A 120 -17.72 -1.57 16.01
C LEU A 120 -16.59 -0.57 16.29
N THR A 121 -15.35 -0.91 15.92
CA THR A 121 -14.19 -0.03 16.11
C THR A 121 -14.27 1.22 15.22
N GLN A 122 -14.79 1.06 14.01
CA GLN A 122 -15.00 2.16 13.06
C GLN A 122 -16.11 3.10 13.56
N ALA A 123 -17.27 2.56 13.94
CA ALA A 123 -18.35 3.34 14.52
C ALA A 123 -17.91 4.13 15.77
N ILE A 124 -17.08 3.52 16.64
CA ILE A 124 -16.48 4.20 17.81
C ILE A 124 -15.56 5.35 17.38
N ARG A 125 -14.77 5.18 16.31
CA ARG A 125 -13.85 6.19 15.79
C ARG A 125 -14.61 7.38 15.19
N ASP A 126 -15.65 7.11 14.45
CA ASP A 126 -16.41 8.14 13.72
C ASP A 126 -17.28 8.98 14.66
N ASN A 127 -17.61 8.44 15.84
CA ASN A 127 -18.39 9.12 16.87
C ASN A 127 -17.55 9.64 18.06
N LYS A 128 -16.22 9.73 17.90
CA LYS A 128 -15.25 10.17 18.92
C LYS A 128 -15.52 11.55 19.56
N PRO A 129 -16.14 12.56 18.91
CA PRO A 129 -16.41 13.88 19.53
C PRO A 129 -17.46 13.86 20.65
N LEU A 130 -18.28 12.80 20.76
CA LEU A 130 -19.48 12.79 21.61
C LEU A 130 -19.26 12.15 23.00
N VAL A 131 -18.04 11.71 23.31
CA VAL A 131 -17.78 10.78 24.41
C VAL A 131 -17.33 11.48 25.72
N GLY A 132 -17.88 12.65 26.03
CA GLY A 132 -17.52 13.44 27.22
C GLY A 132 -18.49 13.37 28.42
N GLY A 133 -19.71 12.84 28.24
CA GLY A 133 -20.77 12.94 29.27
C GLY A 133 -20.78 11.77 30.26
N ARG A 134 -20.86 12.09 31.56
CA ARG A 134 -20.84 11.14 32.69
C ARG A 134 -22.22 10.62 33.13
N ASP A 135 -23.31 10.97 32.45
CA ASP A 135 -24.67 10.58 32.90
C ASP A 135 -25.24 9.34 32.18
N ARG A 136 -26.18 8.64 32.86
CA ARG A 136 -26.83 7.41 32.36
C ARG A 136 -27.63 7.63 31.06
N GLN A 137 -28.09 8.86 30.78
CA GLN A 137 -28.82 9.21 29.55
C GLN A 137 -27.88 9.38 28.35
N THR A 138 -26.65 9.84 28.58
CA THR A 138 -25.60 10.00 27.58
C THR A 138 -25.17 8.63 27.05
N LEU A 139 -25.09 7.62 27.93
CA LEU A 139 -24.70 6.24 27.55
C LEU A 139 -25.74 5.52 26.72
N ALA A 140 -27.01 5.75 27.05
CA ALA A 140 -28.14 5.34 26.23
C ALA A 140 -28.05 5.95 24.83
N SER A 141 -27.78 7.25 24.75
CA SER A 141 -27.66 7.97 23.48
C SER A 141 -26.43 7.52 22.67
N LEU A 142 -25.30 7.25 23.32
CA LEU A 142 -24.08 6.75 22.68
C LEU A 142 -24.30 5.36 22.10
N ALA A 143 -24.90 4.45 22.87
CA ALA A 143 -25.25 3.13 22.36
C ALA A 143 -26.22 3.19 21.18
N GLN A 144 -27.19 4.12 21.21
CA GLN A 144 -28.15 4.32 20.14
C GLN A 144 -27.54 4.96 18.88
N GLN A 145 -26.62 5.91 19.03
CA GLN A 145 -25.89 6.54 17.92
C GLN A 145 -24.92 5.58 17.25
N LEU A 146 -24.15 4.82 18.06
CA LEU A 146 -23.27 3.78 17.54
C LEU A 146 -24.07 2.67 16.84
N LYS A 147 -25.26 2.32 17.36
CA LYS A 147 -26.17 1.40 16.66
C LYS A 147 -26.60 1.94 15.29
N ARG A 148 -26.92 3.24 15.16
CA ARG A 148 -27.26 3.86 13.87
C ARG A 148 -26.08 3.82 12.88
N ALA A 149 -24.89 4.20 13.33
CA ALA A 149 -23.68 4.16 12.50
C ALA A 149 -23.36 2.75 11.98
N VAL A 150 -23.59 1.71 12.80
CA VAL A 150 -23.38 0.31 12.39
C VAL A 150 -24.48 -0.19 11.44
N THR A 151 -25.69 0.38 11.48
CA THR A 151 -26.83 -0.07 10.65
C THR A 151 -26.97 0.67 9.32
N GLU A 152 -26.46 1.90 9.18
CA GLU A 152 -26.48 2.65 7.92
C GLU A 152 -25.49 2.10 6.88
N ASP A 153 -24.39 1.47 7.31
CA ASP A 153 -23.37 0.87 6.43
C ASP A 153 -23.64 -0.61 6.07
N ASN A 154 -24.65 -1.25 6.67
CA ASN A 154 -24.89 -2.69 6.53
C ASN A 154 -26.38 -3.00 6.28
N SER A 155 -26.75 -3.26 5.02
CA SER A 155 -28.10 -3.62 4.57
C SER A 155 -28.50 -5.09 4.91
N LEU A 156 -28.22 -5.56 6.13
CA LEU A 156 -28.63 -6.89 6.59
C LEU A 156 -29.13 -6.87 8.04
N THR A 157 -30.25 -6.18 8.31
CA THR A 157 -30.91 -6.28 9.62
C THR A 157 -31.92 -7.44 9.66
N LYS A 158 -31.46 -8.62 10.10
CA LYS A 158 -32.37 -9.55 10.81
C LYS A 158 -32.53 -9.04 12.23
N THR A 159 -33.55 -8.22 12.46
CA THR A 159 -33.90 -7.79 13.82
C THR A 159 -34.49 -8.97 14.58
N VAL A 160 -33.66 -9.80 15.22
CA VAL A 160 -34.14 -10.71 16.27
C VAL A 160 -34.46 -9.84 17.48
N ILE A 161 -35.75 -9.65 17.72
CA ILE A 161 -36.23 -8.96 18.91
C ILE A 161 -36.09 -9.95 20.08
N PHE A 162 -35.48 -9.52 21.19
CA PHE A 162 -35.34 -10.28 22.44
C PHE A 162 -36.68 -10.76 23.06
N THR A 163 -37.82 -10.57 22.38
CA THR A 163 -39.15 -11.00 22.81
C THR A 163 -39.35 -12.51 22.72
N ASP A 164 -38.69 -13.18 21.76
CA ASP A 164 -38.76 -14.64 21.58
C ASP A 164 -37.41 -15.27 21.93
N LEU A 165 -37.19 -15.65 23.20
CA LEU A 165 -35.97 -16.34 23.63
C LEU A 165 -35.96 -17.76 23.03
N PRO A 166 -35.13 -18.06 22.01
CA PRO A 166 -35.09 -19.38 21.41
C PRO A 166 -34.54 -20.40 22.42
N ALA A 167 -34.97 -21.66 22.31
CA ALA A 167 -34.34 -22.74 23.07
C ALA A 167 -32.87 -22.88 22.65
N TRP A 168 -32.00 -23.21 23.60
CA TRP A 168 -30.58 -23.49 23.33
C TRP A 168 -30.45 -24.60 22.27
N GLN A 169 -29.67 -24.35 21.22
CA GLN A 169 -29.41 -25.31 20.16
C GLN A 169 -28.12 -26.08 20.45
N GLU A 170 -28.21 -27.41 20.49
CA GLU A 170 -27.02 -28.26 20.52
C GLU A 170 -26.26 -28.14 19.19
N SER A 171 -25.02 -27.66 19.25
CA SER A 171 -24.16 -27.57 18.07
C SER A 171 -23.59 -28.94 17.73
N THR A 172 -23.83 -29.43 16.52
CA THR A 172 -23.06 -30.55 15.96
C THR A 172 -21.77 -29.97 15.36
N VAL A 173 -20.62 -30.36 15.90
CA VAL A 173 -19.34 -30.14 15.19
C VAL A 173 -19.39 -31.07 13.98
N PRO A 174 -19.33 -30.57 12.73
CA PRO A 174 -19.21 -31.46 11.58
C PRO A 174 -17.90 -32.23 11.76
N ALA A 175 -17.98 -33.55 11.96
CA ALA A 175 -16.82 -34.40 11.84
C ALA A 175 -16.24 -34.16 10.44
N ALA A 176 -14.97 -33.75 10.37
CA ALA A 176 -14.27 -33.60 9.11
C ALA A 176 -14.41 -34.91 8.32
N GLN A 177 -15.18 -34.88 7.24
CA GLN A 177 -15.18 -35.99 6.29
C GLN A 177 -13.82 -35.96 5.60
N PRO A 178 -13.06 -37.07 5.56
CA PRO A 178 -11.85 -37.13 4.76
C PRO A 178 -12.26 -37.02 3.29
N ALA A 179 -12.04 -35.85 2.69
CA ALA A 179 -12.10 -35.71 1.25
C ALA A 179 -11.04 -36.65 0.66
N GLY A 180 -11.44 -37.53 -0.25
CA GLY A 180 -10.52 -38.46 -0.90
C GLY A 180 -9.34 -37.69 -1.50
N THR A 181 -8.12 -38.06 -1.09
CA THR A 181 -6.90 -37.33 -1.42
C THR A 181 -6.77 -37.16 -2.93
N ASP A 182 -6.73 -35.91 -3.40
CA ASP A 182 -6.46 -35.59 -4.79
C ASP A 182 -5.09 -36.20 -5.18
N ARG A 183 -5.11 -37.15 -6.11
CA ARG A 183 -3.92 -37.84 -6.62
C ARG A 183 -2.84 -36.86 -7.09
N ARG A 184 -3.21 -35.69 -7.59
CA ARG A 184 -2.27 -34.65 -8.02
C ARG A 184 -1.49 -34.08 -6.83
N LEU A 185 -2.17 -33.79 -5.73
CA LEU A 185 -1.54 -33.27 -4.50
C LEU A 185 -0.69 -34.34 -3.83
N GLN A 186 -1.16 -35.59 -3.82
CA GLN A 186 -0.37 -36.72 -3.32
C GLN A 186 0.92 -36.92 -4.12
N ASN A 187 0.85 -36.81 -5.45
CA ASN A 187 2.04 -36.90 -6.31
C ASN A 187 3.01 -35.73 -6.08
N ALA A 188 2.50 -34.53 -5.80
CA ALA A 188 3.35 -33.38 -5.48
C ALA A 188 4.07 -33.57 -4.14
N ALA A 189 3.33 -33.98 -3.10
CA ALA A 189 3.87 -34.31 -1.79
C ALA A 189 4.95 -35.39 -1.86
N ASN A 190 4.70 -36.48 -2.59
CA ASN A 190 5.67 -37.57 -2.74
C ASN A 190 6.97 -37.12 -3.45
N GLN A 191 6.86 -36.22 -4.44
CA GLN A 191 8.03 -35.68 -5.15
C GLN A 191 8.84 -34.74 -4.26
N LEU A 192 8.19 -33.87 -3.48
CA LEU A 192 8.89 -33.01 -2.52
C LEU A 192 9.64 -33.84 -1.47
N ARG A 193 9.01 -34.89 -0.92
CA ARG A 193 9.69 -35.83 -0.01
C ARG A 193 10.89 -36.51 -0.66
N TYR A 194 10.73 -36.98 -1.91
CA TYR A 194 11.82 -37.59 -2.65
C TYR A 194 13.01 -36.63 -2.83
N ILE A 195 12.74 -35.37 -3.17
CA ILE A 195 13.76 -34.33 -3.32
C ILE A 195 14.46 -34.08 -1.98
N GLU A 196 13.71 -33.95 -0.88
CA GLU A 196 14.28 -33.76 0.46
C GLU A 196 15.25 -34.89 0.85
N ASP A 197 14.83 -36.15 0.66
CA ASP A 197 15.61 -37.34 0.99
C ASP A 197 16.90 -37.46 0.16
N HIS A 198 16.95 -36.83 -1.02
CA HIS A 198 18.04 -36.92 -1.98
C HIS A 198 18.80 -35.60 -2.18
N ARG A 199 18.48 -34.56 -1.41
CA ARG A 199 18.99 -33.19 -1.61
C ARG A 199 20.52 -33.11 -1.71
N SER A 200 21.23 -33.90 -0.90
CA SER A 200 22.70 -33.94 -0.86
C SER A 200 23.36 -34.61 -2.07
N LYS A 201 22.57 -35.25 -2.93
CA LYS A 201 23.02 -35.95 -4.13
C LYS A 201 22.67 -35.20 -5.42
N ILE A 202 22.00 -34.05 -5.32
CA ILE A 202 21.65 -33.22 -6.48
C ILE A 202 22.94 -32.60 -7.03
N PRO A 203 23.32 -32.84 -8.30
CA PRO A 203 24.46 -32.18 -8.90
C PRO A 203 24.25 -30.66 -8.97
N GLU A 204 25.31 -29.89 -8.77
CA GLU A 204 25.26 -28.43 -8.88
C GLU A 204 24.74 -27.96 -10.26
N THR A 205 25.03 -28.72 -11.32
CA THR A 205 24.52 -28.47 -12.68
C THR A 205 23.01 -28.56 -12.82
N ASP A 206 22.33 -29.24 -11.89
CA ASP A 206 20.87 -29.40 -11.87
C ASP A 206 20.20 -28.48 -10.82
N TYR A 207 20.96 -27.57 -10.18
CA TYR A 207 20.47 -26.72 -9.08
C TYR A 207 19.25 -25.89 -9.49
N GLU A 208 19.35 -25.04 -10.51
CA GLU A 208 18.27 -24.14 -10.93
C GLU A 208 17.01 -24.92 -11.33
N LYS A 209 17.19 -26.06 -12.01
CA LYS A 209 16.11 -26.96 -12.40
C LYS A 209 15.37 -27.54 -11.19
N ASN A 210 16.09 -27.91 -10.13
CA ASN A 210 15.48 -28.43 -8.92
C ASN A 210 14.80 -27.33 -8.09
N VAL A 211 15.38 -26.13 -8.00
CA VAL A 211 14.74 -24.96 -7.36
C VAL A 211 13.40 -24.65 -8.04
N ALA A 212 13.40 -24.54 -9.38
CA ALA A 212 12.18 -24.31 -10.15
C ALA A 212 11.16 -25.43 -9.94
N ARG A 213 11.61 -26.69 -9.92
CA ARG A 213 10.74 -27.85 -9.68
C ARG A 213 10.11 -27.84 -8.29
N ILE A 214 10.87 -27.51 -7.25
CA ILE A 214 10.34 -27.38 -5.88
C ILE A 214 9.28 -26.27 -5.85
N GLY A 215 9.56 -25.13 -6.48
CA GLY A 215 8.61 -24.01 -6.59
C GLY A 215 7.28 -24.41 -7.25
N GLU A 216 7.33 -25.12 -8.39
CA GLU A 216 6.13 -25.65 -9.07
C GLU A 216 5.32 -26.57 -8.15
N LEU A 217 5.98 -27.48 -7.42
CA LEU A 217 5.33 -28.44 -6.54
C LEU A 217 4.72 -27.77 -5.30
N ASN A 218 5.42 -26.79 -4.73
CA ASN A 218 4.92 -25.97 -3.64
C ASN A 218 3.67 -25.18 -4.07
N GLN A 219 3.70 -24.58 -5.26
CA GLN A 219 2.57 -23.80 -5.77
C GLN A 219 1.31 -24.65 -5.87
N LEU A 220 1.42 -25.90 -6.34
CA LEU A 220 0.27 -26.81 -6.39
C LEU A 220 -0.38 -27.04 -5.02
N LEU A 221 0.43 -27.13 -3.96
CA LEU A 221 -0.06 -27.31 -2.60
C LEU A 221 -0.64 -26.01 -2.04
N ILE A 222 0.01 -24.87 -2.31
CA ILE A 222 -0.44 -23.53 -1.86
C ILE A 222 -1.77 -23.17 -2.52
N ASP A 223 -1.92 -23.35 -3.83
CA ASP A 223 -3.15 -23.08 -4.57
C ASP A 223 -4.32 -23.91 -4.03
N ALA A 224 -4.07 -25.17 -3.70
CA ALA A 224 -5.07 -26.06 -3.11
C ALA A 224 -5.50 -25.58 -1.71
N PHE A 225 -4.55 -25.13 -0.89
CA PHE A 225 -4.82 -24.53 0.42
C PHE A 225 -5.64 -23.25 0.33
N VAL A 226 -5.26 -22.34 -0.58
CA VAL A 226 -5.95 -21.07 -0.81
C VAL A 226 -7.38 -21.31 -1.30
N THR A 227 -7.55 -22.23 -2.25
CA THR A 227 -8.85 -22.60 -2.80
C THR A 227 -9.74 -23.24 -1.75
N ALA A 228 -9.20 -24.14 -0.92
CA ALA A 228 -9.95 -24.82 0.13
C ALA A 228 -10.40 -23.87 1.24
N ASN A 229 -9.62 -22.82 1.53
CA ASN A 229 -9.85 -21.84 2.59
C ASN A 229 -10.44 -22.47 3.88
N PRO A 230 -9.72 -23.42 4.51
CA PRO A 230 -10.29 -24.30 5.54
C PRO A 230 -10.82 -23.56 6.77
N ASP A 231 -10.33 -22.36 7.02
CA ASP A 231 -10.71 -21.52 8.16
C ASP A 231 -11.79 -20.46 7.82
N GLY A 232 -12.23 -20.36 6.56
CA GLY A 232 -13.17 -19.33 6.10
C GLY A 232 -12.63 -17.90 6.24
N LEU A 233 -11.34 -17.70 5.95
CA LEU A 233 -10.68 -16.38 6.03
C LEU A 233 -11.12 -15.46 4.90
N SER A 234 -10.99 -14.13 5.09
CA SER A 234 -11.28 -13.16 4.04
C SER A 234 -10.31 -13.29 2.87
N ALA A 235 -10.75 -12.93 1.66
CA ALA A 235 -9.93 -12.97 0.44
C ALA A 235 -8.58 -12.26 0.64
N LYS A 236 -8.58 -11.04 1.22
CA LYS A 236 -7.35 -10.30 1.55
C LYS A 236 -6.41 -11.05 2.50
N THR A 237 -6.96 -11.76 3.50
CA THR A 237 -6.14 -12.51 4.46
C THR A 237 -5.58 -13.77 3.83
N MET A 238 -6.38 -14.46 3.01
CA MET A 238 -5.91 -15.66 2.32
C MET A 238 -4.85 -15.31 1.27
N HIS A 239 -5.05 -14.23 0.52
CA HIS A 239 -4.05 -13.70 -0.40
C HIS A 239 -2.74 -13.37 0.32
N ARG A 240 -2.81 -12.73 1.50
CA ARG A 240 -1.62 -12.52 2.32
C ARG A 240 -0.96 -13.83 2.78
N HIS A 241 -1.74 -14.86 3.13
CA HIS A 241 -1.16 -16.16 3.49
C HIS A 241 -0.48 -16.81 2.28
N GLN A 242 -1.07 -16.70 1.10
CA GLN A 242 -0.48 -17.12 -0.15
C GLN A 242 0.86 -16.43 -0.41
N GLU A 243 0.90 -15.09 -0.44
CA GLU A 243 2.13 -14.31 -0.64
C GLU A 243 3.25 -14.71 0.34
N ARG A 244 2.90 -14.91 1.62
CA ARG A 244 3.88 -15.28 2.65
C ARG A 244 4.39 -16.71 2.49
N LEU A 245 3.53 -17.65 2.07
CA LEU A 245 3.94 -19.01 1.78
C LEU A 245 4.78 -19.07 0.51
N GLU A 246 4.42 -18.34 -0.53
CA GLU A 246 5.18 -18.25 -1.79
C GLU A 246 6.56 -17.65 -1.55
N PHE A 247 6.64 -16.49 -0.89
CA PHE A 247 7.92 -15.88 -0.52
C PHE A 247 8.81 -16.85 0.25
N PHE A 248 8.29 -17.45 1.33
CA PHE A 248 9.13 -18.29 2.18
C PHE A 248 9.48 -19.63 1.53
N LEU A 249 8.49 -20.36 1.00
CA LEU A 249 8.72 -21.70 0.48
C LEU A 249 9.42 -21.69 -0.89
N ASN A 250 9.11 -20.73 -1.76
CA ASN A 250 9.65 -20.68 -3.11
C ASN A 250 10.92 -19.83 -3.22
N SER A 251 11.01 -18.71 -2.49
CA SER A 251 12.18 -17.83 -2.58
C SER A 251 13.27 -18.13 -1.56
N ILE A 252 12.94 -18.74 -0.41
CA ILE A 252 13.92 -19.06 0.64
C ILE A 252 14.20 -20.56 0.70
N VAL A 253 13.19 -21.37 1.02
CA VAL A 253 13.36 -22.80 1.27
C VAL A 253 13.80 -23.55 0.01
N ALA A 254 13.14 -23.30 -1.13
CA ALA A 254 13.50 -23.94 -2.40
C ALA A 254 14.91 -23.56 -2.87
N TYR A 255 15.36 -22.32 -2.63
CA TYR A 255 16.72 -21.87 -2.98
C TYR A 255 17.81 -22.63 -2.20
N GLN A 256 17.48 -23.15 -1.02
CA GLN A 256 18.38 -24.03 -0.26
C GLN A 256 18.25 -25.51 -0.68
N LEU A 257 17.54 -25.80 -1.77
CA LEU A 257 17.08 -27.14 -2.18
C LEU A 257 16.29 -27.87 -1.08
N GLY A 258 15.76 -27.13 -0.11
CA GLY A 258 14.89 -27.64 0.92
C GLY A 258 13.46 -27.73 0.42
N THR A 259 12.66 -28.54 1.10
CA THR A 259 11.23 -28.67 0.83
C THR A 259 10.42 -28.44 2.09
N ILE A 260 9.09 -28.38 1.95
CA ILE A 260 8.18 -28.29 3.09
C ILE A 260 8.26 -29.47 4.08
N TYR A 261 8.93 -30.56 3.71
CA TYR A 261 9.14 -31.73 4.57
C TYR A 261 10.51 -31.75 5.25
N GLY A 262 11.37 -30.76 4.97
CA GLY A 262 12.69 -30.59 5.57
C GLY A 262 12.68 -29.64 6.76
N SER A 263 13.75 -29.67 7.55
CA SER A 263 13.94 -28.77 8.71
C SER A 263 13.97 -27.28 8.31
N THR A 264 14.43 -26.97 7.10
CA THR A 264 14.50 -25.60 6.55
C THR A 264 13.12 -24.95 6.43
N ALA A 265 12.04 -25.74 6.27
CA ALA A 265 10.67 -25.23 6.21
C ALA A 265 10.15 -24.67 7.54
N THR A 266 10.91 -24.86 8.63
CA THR A 266 10.59 -24.33 9.96
C THR A 266 11.64 -23.38 10.49
N ASP A 267 12.72 -23.14 9.75
CA ASP A 267 13.77 -22.21 10.12
C ASP A 267 13.39 -20.79 9.70
N LEU A 268 12.93 -20.00 10.68
CA LEU A 268 12.49 -18.62 10.49
C LEU A 268 13.54 -17.60 10.94
N GLU A 269 14.62 -18.06 11.56
CA GLU A 269 15.68 -17.20 12.08
C GLU A 269 16.78 -16.99 11.04
N THR A 270 17.13 -18.01 10.25
CA THR A 270 18.07 -17.85 9.12
C THR A 270 17.66 -16.74 8.15
N PRO A 271 16.39 -16.60 7.72
CA PRO A 271 15.96 -15.48 6.90
C PRO A 271 16.18 -14.10 7.54
N LEU A 272 16.14 -13.99 8.87
CA LEU A 272 16.40 -12.71 9.56
C LEU A 272 17.86 -12.29 9.36
N ALA A 273 18.79 -13.25 9.43
CA ALA A 273 20.21 -13.01 9.13
C ALA A 273 20.46 -12.60 7.67
N HIS A 274 19.47 -12.75 6.80
CA HIS A 274 19.50 -12.39 5.39
C HIS A 274 18.54 -11.24 5.02
N GLY A 275 18.12 -10.45 6.02
CA GLY A 275 17.40 -9.19 5.81
C GLY A 275 15.87 -9.28 5.86
N ALA A 276 15.29 -10.46 6.12
CA ALA A 276 13.86 -10.55 6.36
C ALA A 276 13.48 -9.90 7.70
N THR A 277 12.32 -9.24 7.76
CA THR A 277 11.89 -8.62 9.02
C THR A 277 11.26 -9.64 9.97
N PHE A 278 11.39 -9.38 11.27
CA PHE A 278 10.74 -10.18 12.31
C PHE A 278 9.20 -10.23 12.15
N ASN A 279 8.61 -9.15 11.65
CA ASN A 279 7.17 -9.08 11.37
C ASN A 279 6.77 -9.95 10.17
N GLU A 280 7.58 -9.99 9.11
CA GLU A 280 7.37 -10.92 7.99
C GLU A 280 7.49 -12.37 8.46
N MET A 281 8.52 -12.70 9.23
CA MET A 281 8.71 -14.06 9.75
C MET A 281 7.60 -14.48 10.72
N ARG A 282 7.05 -13.55 11.52
CA ARG A 282 5.83 -13.80 12.32
C ARG A 282 4.61 -14.12 11.46
N GLN A 283 4.46 -13.44 10.32
CA GLN A 283 3.36 -13.69 9.38
C GLN A 283 3.55 -15.02 8.66
N VAL A 284 4.76 -15.33 8.21
CA VAL A 284 5.16 -16.63 7.64
C VAL A 284 4.88 -17.76 8.63
N ARG A 285 5.32 -17.63 9.89
CA ARG A 285 5.02 -18.60 10.97
C ARG A 285 3.53 -18.90 11.09
N THR A 286 2.71 -17.85 11.01
CA THR A 286 1.26 -17.97 11.12
C THR A 286 0.67 -18.70 9.91
N ALA A 287 1.13 -18.37 8.70
CA ALA A 287 0.70 -19.02 7.47
C ALA A 287 1.12 -20.51 7.44
N LEU A 288 2.37 -20.82 7.77
CA LEU A 288 2.90 -22.19 7.84
C LEU A 288 2.13 -23.07 8.83
N LYS A 289 1.80 -22.58 10.03
CA LYS A 289 1.02 -23.36 11.00
C LYS A 289 -0.36 -23.77 10.47
N LYS A 290 -1.00 -22.90 9.68
CA LYS A 290 -2.28 -23.19 9.02
C LYS A 290 -2.09 -24.12 7.83
N PHE A 291 -1.03 -23.90 7.06
CA PHE A 291 -0.73 -24.71 5.89
C PHE A 291 -0.39 -26.16 6.27
N PHE A 292 0.44 -26.38 7.30
CA PHE A 292 0.71 -27.71 7.83
C PHE A 292 -0.54 -28.41 8.36
N GLN A 293 -1.44 -27.67 9.02
CA GLN A 293 -2.72 -28.23 9.44
C GLN A 293 -3.54 -28.71 8.24
N TYR A 294 -3.63 -27.88 7.19
CA TYR A 294 -4.30 -28.26 5.96
C TYR A 294 -3.68 -29.49 5.30
N LEU A 295 -2.35 -29.56 5.16
CA LEU A 295 -1.67 -30.73 4.58
C LEU A 295 -1.95 -32.00 5.38
N HIS A 296 -2.03 -31.91 6.71
CA HIS A 296 -2.43 -33.03 7.56
C HIS A 296 -3.88 -33.44 7.31
N ASP A 297 -4.79 -32.48 7.24
CA ASP A 297 -6.21 -32.74 7.03
C ASP A 297 -6.48 -33.37 5.65
N GLN A 298 -5.62 -33.11 4.66
CA GLN A 298 -5.62 -33.77 3.35
C GLN A 298 -4.90 -35.13 3.31
N GLY A 299 -4.29 -35.57 4.42
CA GLY A 299 -3.50 -36.81 4.50
C GLY A 299 -2.11 -36.74 3.84
N LEU A 300 -1.61 -35.54 3.54
CA LEU A 300 -0.30 -35.29 2.92
C LEU A 300 0.83 -35.11 3.95
N LEU A 301 0.46 -34.94 5.22
CA LEU A 301 1.35 -34.80 6.37
C LEU A 301 0.83 -35.71 7.50
N SER A 302 1.70 -36.50 8.13
CA SER A 302 1.31 -37.35 9.26
C SER A 302 1.08 -36.52 10.53
N ALA A 303 0.34 -37.09 11.49
CA ALA A 303 0.11 -36.44 12.78
C ALA A 303 1.41 -36.17 13.57
N ALA A 304 2.42 -37.05 13.42
CA ALA A 304 3.73 -36.88 14.04
C ALA A 304 4.47 -35.67 13.45
N GLU A 305 4.53 -35.58 12.12
CA GLU A 305 5.16 -34.46 11.41
C GLU A 305 4.44 -33.13 11.67
N LEU A 306 3.11 -33.13 11.72
CA LEU A 306 2.34 -31.93 12.09
C LEU A 306 2.74 -31.41 13.47
N LYS A 307 2.86 -32.33 14.44
CA LYS A 307 3.24 -32.00 15.81
C LYS A 307 4.65 -31.43 15.83
N GLU A 308 5.61 -32.12 15.23
CA GLU A 308 7.01 -31.70 15.14
C GLU A 308 7.16 -30.32 14.50
N ASN A 309 6.54 -30.09 13.34
CA ASN A 309 6.60 -28.80 12.64
C ASN A 309 5.97 -27.66 13.46
N LYS A 310 4.86 -27.92 14.16
CA LYS A 310 4.24 -26.91 15.04
C LYS A 310 5.09 -26.61 16.27
N GLU A 311 5.74 -27.62 16.84
CA GLU A 311 6.67 -27.46 17.96
C GLU A 311 7.89 -26.65 17.51
N ALA A 312 8.55 -27.04 16.42
CA ALA A 312 9.68 -26.32 15.83
C ALA A 312 9.34 -24.83 15.60
N LEU A 313 8.24 -24.53 14.91
CA LEU A 313 7.77 -23.15 14.69
C LEU A 313 7.41 -22.40 15.98
N THR A 314 7.11 -23.09 17.08
CA THR A 314 6.77 -22.42 18.34
C THR A 314 8.01 -21.90 19.04
N TYR A 315 9.14 -22.62 18.94
CA TYR A 315 10.41 -22.22 19.53
C TYR A 315 11.17 -21.18 18.71
N GLN A 316 10.82 -21.01 17.43
CA GLN A 316 11.37 -19.97 16.57
C GLN A 316 10.87 -18.58 16.98
N LEU A 317 11.76 -17.59 16.91
CA LEU A 317 11.44 -16.18 17.21
C LEU A 317 11.07 -15.97 18.70
N MET A 318 11.63 -16.77 19.61
CA MET A 318 11.35 -16.71 21.06
C MET A 318 12.42 -15.99 21.88
N ASP A 319 13.57 -15.70 21.30
CA ASP A 319 14.65 -15.01 22.00
C ASP A 319 14.36 -13.50 22.05
N PRO A 320 14.12 -12.92 23.25
CA PRO A 320 13.84 -11.50 23.40
C PRO A 320 15.06 -10.63 23.10
N GLU A 321 16.29 -11.16 23.20
CA GLU A 321 17.50 -10.45 22.72
C GLU A 321 17.53 -10.41 21.19
N LEU A 322 17.03 -11.42 20.47
CA LEU A 322 16.85 -11.38 19.01
C LEU A 322 15.71 -10.45 18.55
N GLU A 323 14.67 -10.28 19.37
CA GLU A 323 13.62 -9.28 19.10
C GLU A 323 14.12 -7.86 19.41
N GLU A 324 14.85 -7.64 20.51
CA GLU A 324 15.48 -6.35 20.84
C GLU A 324 16.64 -6.03 19.91
N SER A 325 17.49 -6.98 19.50
CA SER A 325 18.48 -6.80 18.42
C SER A 325 17.76 -6.59 17.11
N SER A 326 16.71 -7.33 16.73
CA SER A 326 15.93 -6.97 15.54
C SER A 326 15.35 -5.55 15.62
N ILE A 327 14.93 -5.05 16.79
CA ILE A 327 14.35 -3.71 16.91
C ILE A 327 15.44 -2.63 16.98
N LEU A 328 16.55 -2.89 17.68
CA LEU A 328 17.71 -2.00 17.79
C LEU A 328 18.54 -2.03 16.53
N ASP A 329 18.79 -3.19 15.93
CA ASP A 329 19.29 -3.34 14.57
C ASP A 329 18.28 -2.80 13.56
N ASN A 330 16.96 -2.71 13.76
CA ASN A 330 16.10 -1.95 12.82
C ASN A 330 16.14 -0.44 13.05
N LEU A 331 16.37 0.03 14.28
CA LEU A 331 16.50 1.45 14.63
C LEU A 331 17.91 2.01 14.36
N ASP A 332 18.93 1.17 14.50
CA ASP A 332 20.30 1.40 14.06
C ASP A 332 20.44 1.02 12.59
N PHE A 333 19.85 -0.03 12.00
CA PHE A 333 19.90 -0.26 10.53
C PHE A 333 19.26 0.89 9.76
N ALA A 334 18.11 1.41 10.21
CA ALA A 334 17.48 2.57 9.59
C ALA A 334 18.37 3.84 9.66
N ASN A 335 19.39 3.84 10.52
CA ASN A 335 20.35 4.94 10.69
C ASN A 335 21.80 4.61 10.26
N PHE A 336 22.14 3.33 10.07
CA PHE A 336 23.51 2.83 9.86
C PHE A 336 23.70 2.34 8.42
N PHE A 337 22.65 1.88 7.75
CA PHE A 337 22.63 1.80 6.30
C PHE A 337 22.16 3.12 5.74
N ARG A 338 23.15 3.92 5.33
CA ARG A 338 22.93 4.70 4.11
C ARG A 338 22.50 3.71 3.00
N PRO A 339 21.58 4.11 2.12
CA PRO A 339 20.96 3.25 1.09
C PRO A 339 21.94 2.82 -0.02
N ASP A 340 23.25 2.90 0.21
CA ASP A 340 24.27 2.70 -0.80
C ASP A 340 24.96 1.33 -0.77
N GLN A 341 24.65 0.40 0.16
CA GLN A 341 25.47 -0.83 0.26
C GLN A 341 24.86 -2.22 0.47
N LEU A 342 23.54 -2.47 0.60
CA LEU A 342 23.08 -3.88 0.78
C LEU A 342 21.69 -4.23 0.20
N SER A 343 21.22 -3.55 -0.84
CA SER A 343 20.24 -4.17 -1.74
C SER A 343 20.99 -5.12 -2.67
N LEU A 344 20.60 -6.39 -2.72
CA LEU A 344 20.87 -7.14 -3.95
C LEU A 344 20.19 -6.32 -5.05
N PRO A 345 20.94 -5.84 -6.05
CA PRO A 345 20.37 -4.91 -7.00
C PRO A 345 19.22 -5.63 -7.70
N ILE A 346 18.06 -4.97 -7.72
CA ILE A 346 16.82 -5.56 -8.24
C ILE A 346 17.02 -5.91 -9.70
N PHE A 347 17.92 -5.18 -10.38
CA PHE A 347 18.44 -5.54 -11.68
C PHE A 347 19.97 -5.71 -11.67
N ASP A 348 20.54 -6.17 -12.77
CA ASP A 348 21.98 -6.09 -12.97
C ASP A 348 22.46 -4.64 -12.98
N ALA A 349 23.76 -4.42 -12.73
CA ALA A 349 24.32 -3.08 -12.61
C ALA A 349 24.11 -2.19 -13.86
N ASP A 350 24.09 -2.77 -15.06
CA ASP A 350 23.87 -2.01 -16.29
C ASP A 350 22.41 -1.54 -16.38
N THR A 351 21.47 -2.39 -15.99
CA THR A 351 20.05 -2.04 -15.92
C THR A 351 19.75 -1.02 -14.82
N GLU A 352 20.32 -1.19 -13.62
CA GLU A 352 20.24 -0.20 -12.52
C GLU A 352 20.72 1.19 -12.99
N GLN A 353 21.89 1.23 -13.63
CA GLN A 353 22.45 2.47 -14.17
C GLN A 353 21.57 3.07 -15.27
N LEU A 354 20.96 2.23 -16.10
CA LEU A 354 20.03 2.65 -17.14
C LEU A 354 18.78 3.30 -16.51
N LEU A 355 18.18 2.67 -15.49
CA LEU A 355 17.00 3.18 -14.79
C LEU A 355 17.29 4.51 -14.08
N ALA A 356 18.40 4.60 -13.35
CA ALA A 356 18.85 5.86 -12.76
C ALA A 356 19.06 6.96 -13.81
N SER A 357 19.61 6.60 -14.98
CA SER A 357 19.77 7.54 -16.10
C SER A 357 18.43 8.00 -16.68
N TYR A 358 17.42 7.13 -16.72
CA TYR A 358 16.05 7.49 -17.07
C TYR A 358 15.45 8.44 -16.05
N CYS A 359 15.52 8.14 -14.75
CA CYS A 359 15.00 9.00 -13.69
C CYS A 359 15.63 10.39 -13.72
N ALA A 360 16.96 10.47 -13.83
CA ALA A 360 17.68 11.73 -13.99
C ALA A 360 17.23 12.49 -15.26
N ALA A 361 17.05 11.79 -16.39
CA ALA A 361 16.58 12.41 -17.62
C ALA A 361 15.16 12.94 -17.49
N PHE A 362 14.25 12.19 -16.86
CA PHE A 362 12.87 12.59 -16.62
C PHE A 362 12.78 13.77 -15.67
N ALA A 363 13.47 13.73 -14.53
CA ALA A 363 13.58 14.86 -13.62
C ALA A 363 14.09 16.11 -14.35
N ASN A 364 15.16 15.98 -15.13
CA ASN A 364 15.75 17.10 -15.85
C ASN A 364 14.94 17.56 -17.06
N LEU A 365 14.02 16.79 -17.62
CA LEU A 365 13.23 17.17 -18.80
C LEU A 365 11.81 17.63 -18.43
N TYR A 366 11.18 16.94 -17.49
CA TYR A 366 9.78 17.12 -17.10
C TYR A 366 9.62 17.80 -15.74
N GLY A 367 10.62 17.74 -14.88
CA GLY A 367 10.55 18.22 -13.50
C GLY A 367 9.80 17.26 -12.58
N LEU A 368 8.62 16.80 -13.00
CA LEU A 368 7.74 15.89 -12.28
C LEU A 368 7.15 14.86 -13.28
N ILE A 369 7.12 13.59 -12.91
CA ILE A 369 6.45 12.51 -13.65
C ILE A 369 6.07 11.38 -12.68
N SER A 370 4.90 10.76 -12.84
CA SER A 370 4.52 9.58 -12.05
C SER A 370 5.40 8.37 -12.41
N CYS A 371 5.60 7.46 -11.47
CA CYS A 371 6.34 6.23 -11.71
C CYS A 371 5.62 5.33 -12.73
N ASP A 372 4.28 5.33 -12.77
CA ASP A 372 3.50 4.59 -13.77
C ASP A 372 3.75 5.13 -15.19
N GLN A 373 3.71 6.45 -15.37
CA GLN A 373 3.99 7.07 -16.66
C GLN A 373 5.46 6.89 -17.08
N ALA A 374 6.40 6.99 -16.14
CA ALA A 374 7.81 6.69 -16.39
C ALA A 374 8.02 5.23 -16.81
N TYR A 375 7.37 4.27 -16.14
CA TYR A 375 7.37 2.86 -16.49
C TYR A 375 6.92 2.63 -17.93
N ARG A 376 5.79 3.23 -18.33
CA ARG A 376 5.25 3.14 -19.69
C ARG A 376 6.22 3.67 -20.74
N MET A 377 6.91 4.78 -20.46
CA MET A 377 7.93 5.34 -21.34
C MET A 377 9.18 4.45 -21.45
N ILE A 378 9.66 3.91 -20.33
CA ILE A 378 10.84 3.03 -20.28
C ILE A 378 10.57 1.74 -21.05
N LEU A 379 9.44 1.08 -20.78
CA LEU A 379 9.06 -0.18 -21.43
C LEU A 379 8.94 0.00 -22.96
N LYS A 380 8.33 1.11 -23.40
CA LYS A 380 8.20 1.43 -24.82
C LYS A 380 9.54 1.60 -25.53
N GLN A 381 10.53 2.17 -24.85
CA GLN A 381 11.88 2.36 -25.40
C GLN A 381 12.78 1.13 -25.21
N ASN A 382 12.42 0.22 -24.30
CA ASN A 382 13.17 -1.00 -24.00
C ASN A 382 12.22 -2.20 -23.90
N PRO A 383 11.60 -2.66 -25.01
CA PRO A 383 10.62 -3.76 -24.95
C PRO A 383 11.19 -5.10 -24.48
N GLN A 384 12.52 -5.23 -24.52
CA GLN A 384 13.27 -6.42 -24.12
C GLN A 384 13.81 -6.34 -22.68
N LEU A 385 13.57 -5.23 -21.97
CA LEU A 385 13.98 -5.10 -20.58
C LEU A 385 13.28 -6.22 -19.77
N PRO A 386 14.01 -7.07 -19.03
CA PRO A 386 13.44 -8.18 -18.25
C PRO A 386 12.78 -7.67 -16.95
N ALA A 387 11.95 -6.64 -17.08
CA ALA A 387 11.25 -5.99 -16.00
C ALA A 387 9.76 -6.29 -16.12
N GLY A 388 9.29 -7.26 -15.32
CA GLY A 388 7.87 -7.30 -15.00
C GLY A 388 7.50 -6.04 -14.20
N PRO A 389 6.23 -5.58 -14.26
CA PRO A 389 5.76 -4.38 -13.57
C PRO A 389 6.16 -4.37 -12.08
N HIS A 390 6.11 -5.53 -11.41
CA HIS A 390 6.50 -5.68 -10.02
C HIS A 390 7.98 -5.35 -9.75
N ARG A 391 8.92 -5.76 -10.61
CA ARG A 391 10.36 -5.47 -10.39
C ARG A 391 10.67 -3.98 -10.54
N LEU A 392 9.99 -3.30 -11.47
CA LEU A 392 10.13 -1.86 -11.65
C LEU A 392 9.46 -1.08 -10.50
N ALA A 393 8.31 -1.55 -10.01
CA ALA A 393 7.66 -1.01 -8.82
C ALA A 393 8.55 -1.17 -7.57
N ASP A 394 9.07 -2.37 -7.33
CA ASP A 394 10.01 -2.66 -6.24
C ASP A 394 11.26 -1.78 -6.33
N TRP A 395 11.74 -1.51 -7.56
CA TRP A 395 12.89 -0.64 -7.78
C TRP A 395 12.58 0.82 -7.43
N PHE A 396 11.43 1.35 -7.86
CA PHE A 396 11.02 2.70 -7.48
C PHE A 396 10.83 2.83 -5.97
N GLU A 397 10.23 1.83 -5.32
CA GLU A 397 10.01 1.84 -3.88
C GLU A 397 11.34 1.71 -3.10
N ALA A 398 12.29 0.90 -3.57
CA ALA A 398 13.61 0.78 -2.97
C ALA A 398 14.43 2.09 -3.03
N HIS A 399 14.18 2.93 -4.03
CA HIS A 399 14.81 4.24 -4.19
C HIS A 399 13.94 5.39 -3.66
N ARG A 400 12.84 5.09 -2.97
CA ARG A 400 11.95 6.10 -2.40
C ARG A 400 12.61 6.76 -1.20
N GLY A 401 12.57 8.09 -1.17
CA GLY A 401 13.18 8.90 -0.11
C GLY A 401 14.70 9.06 -0.24
N ASP A 402 15.34 8.35 -1.18
CA ASP A 402 16.75 8.55 -1.50
C ASP A 402 16.99 9.96 -2.01
N GLN A 403 17.94 10.63 -1.37
CA GLN A 403 18.34 11.99 -1.72
C GLN A 403 19.44 11.92 -2.79
N ASP A 404 19.10 11.50 -4.01
CA ASP A 404 20.01 11.57 -5.14
C ASP A 404 20.09 13.02 -5.66
N PRO A 405 21.29 13.57 -5.93
CA PRO A 405 21.43 14.94 -6.43
C PRO A 405 20.82 15.17 -7.83
N ALA A 406 20.50 14.12 -8.58
CA ALA A 406 19.92 14.16 -9.92
C ALA A 406 18.39 14.03 -9.94
N PHE A 407 17.80 13.25 -9.03
CA PHE A 407 16.34 13.05 -8.92
C PHE A 407 15.95 12.60 -7.51
N ILE A 408 14.67 12.74 -7.16
CA ILE A 408 14.09 12.23 -5.91
C ILE A 408 12.86 11.41 -6.28
N ILE A 409 12.67 10.24 -5.66
CA ILE A 409 11.42 9.48 -5.77
C ILE A 409 10.64 9.64 -4.47
N ASP A 410 9.42 10.19 -4.56
CA ASP A 410 8.56 10.40 -3.39
C ASP A 410 7.08 10.53 -3.79
N GLU A 411 6.19 10.54 -2.80
CA GLU A 411 4.75 10.64 -3.01
C GLU A 411 4.29 12.09 -3.22
N VAL A 412 3.64 12.34 -4.36
CA VAL A 412 3.08 13.65 -4.73
C VAL A 412 1.66 13.43 -5.21
N GLY A 413 0.70 14.11 -4.59
CA GLY A 413 -0.71 14.01 -5.00
C GLY A 413 -1.33 12.62 -4.79
N GLY A 414 -0.73 11.77 -3.95
CA GLY A 414 -1.19 10.41 -3.68
C GLY A 414 -0.61 9.34 -4.61
N ASP A 415 0.36 9.69 -5.45
CA ASP A 415 1.08 8.75 -6.32
C ASP A 415 2.61 8.91 -6.19
N VAL A 416 3.35 7.81 -6.39
CA VAL A 416 4.81 7.80 -6.33
C VAL A 416 5.35 8.42 -7.62
N SER A 417 6.17 9.46 -7.49
CA SER A 417 6.64 10.28 -8.61
C SER A 417 8.15 10.49 -8.58
N ILE A 418 8.74 10.66 -9.77
CA ILE A 418 10.11 11.11 -9.96
C ILE A 418 10.10 12.64 -10.03
N ILE A 419 10.88 13.27 -9.15
CA ILE A 419 10.87 14.70 -8.86
C ILE A 419 12.27 15.27 -9.06
N HIS A 420 12.36 16.42 -9.72
CA HIS A 420 13.60 17.16 -9.78
C HIS A 420 13.90 17.83 -8.43
N PRO A 421 15.12 17.71 -7.87
CA PRO A 421 15.42 18.21 -6.51
C PRO A 421 15.11 19.69 -6.30
N ALA A 422 15.30 20.52 -7.33
CA ALA A 422 15.02 21.97 -7.26
C ALA A 422 13.54 22.34 -7.04
N ILE A 423 12.60 21.42 -7.27
CA ILE A 423 11.16 21.65 -7.08
C ILE A 423 10.58 20.81 -5.95
N TYR A 424 11.40 20.15 -5.12
CA TYR A 424 10.95 19.26 -4.04
C TYR A 424 10.16 19.97 -2.91
N ARG A 425 9.97 21.29 -2.99
CA ARG A 425 9.09 22.03 -2.07
C ARG A 425 7.63 21.83 -2.46
N GLN A 426 6.79 21.43 -1.49
CA GLN A 426 5.38 21.06 -1.70
C GLN A 426 4.57 22.08 -2.54
N GLU A 427 4.73 23.39 -2.30
CA GLU A 427 4.04 24.44 -3.05
C GLU A 427 4.42 24.46 -4.54
N LEU A 428 5.70 24.23 -4.86
CA LEU A 428 6.18 24.22 -6.25
C LEU A 428 5.72 22.97 -6.99
N GLN A 429 5.64 21.83 -6.28
CA GLN A 429 5.12 20.57 -6.84
C GLN A 429 3.65 20.72 -7.23
N GLN A 430 2.81 21.26 -6.34
CA GLN A 430 1.37 21.43 -6.59
C GLN A 430 1.09 22.42 -7.73
N ASN A 431 1.80 23.55 -7.77
CA ASN A 431 1.68 24.52 -8.85
C ASN A 431 2.06 23.88 -10.19
N LEU A 432 3.22 23.20 -10.24
CA LEU A 432 3.69 22.56 -11.46
C LEU A 432 2.74 21.45 -11.91
N LEU A 433 2.23 20.62 -11.00
CA LEU A 433 1.26 19.58 -11.31
C LEU A 433 0.01 20.19 -11.96
N THR A 434 -0.53 21.24 -11.34
CA THR A 434 -1.71 21.96 -11.86
C THR A 434 -1.47 22.50 -13.27
N ASP A 435 -0.31 23.11 -13.49
CA ASP A 435 0.03 23.71 -14.78
C ASP A 435 0.31 22.68 -15.89
N GLN A 436 0.66 21.45 -15.50
CA GLN A 436 0.96 20.34 -16.41
C GLN A 436 -0.25 19.47 -16.73
N LEU A 437 -1.34 19.57 -15.97
CA LEU A 437 -2.52 18.72 -16.12
C LEU A 437 -3.02 18.72 -17.58
N GLY A 438 -3.19 17.53 -18.14
CA GLY A 438 -3.69 17.34 -19.50
C GLY A 438 -2.71 17.71 -20.61
N LEU A 439 -1.47 18.11 -20.30
CA LEU A 439 -0.44 18.34 -21.31
C LEU A 439 0.27 17.04 -21.69
N PRO A 440 0.43 16.74 -22.99
CA PRO A 440 1.24 15.61 -23.43
C PRO A 440 2.72 15.81 -23.12
N PHE A 441 3.42 14.74 -22.75
CA PHE A 441 4.87 14.72 -22.63
C PHE A 441 5.56 14.84 -24.00
N TYR A 442 6.66 15.59 -24.03
CA TYR A 442 7.65 15.45 -25.09
C TYR A 442 8.37 14.11 -24.92
N LEU A 443 8.12 13.16 -25.82
CA LEU A 443 8.76 11.83 -25.79
C LEU A 443 9.76 11.69 -26.97
N PRO A 444 11.05 12.02 -26.75
CA PRO A 444 12.09 11.77 -27.74
C PRO A 444 12.44 10.27 -27.82
N ASN A 445 13.31 9.90 -28.75
CA ASN A 445 13.91 8.56 -28.77
C ASN A 445 14.87 8.36 -27.58
N LYS A 446 15.26 7.11 -27.32
CA LYS A 446 16.11 6.73 -26.18
C LYS A 446 17.41 7.55 -26.12
N ASP A 447 18.15 7.62 -27.22
CA ASP A 447 19.46 8.29 -27.24
C ASP A 447 19.35 9.79 -26.96
N GLN A 448 18.32 10.45 -27.47
CA GLN A 448 18.09 11.87 -27.20
C GLN A 448 17.57 12.08 -25.77
N LEU A 449 16.70 11.22 -25.26
CA LEU A 449 16.20 11.30 -23.88
C LEU A 449 17.34 11.21 -22.87
N LEU A 450 18.21 10.20 -23.02
CA LEU A 450 19.29 9.95 -22.06
C LEU A 450 20.37 11.04 -22.03
N LYS A 451 20.42 11.96 -23.02
CA LYS A 451 21.26 13.17 -22.91
C LYS A 451 20.82 14.08 -21.77
N TYR A 452 19.52 14.10 -21.46
CA TYR A 452 18.96 14.89 -20.35
C TYR A 452 19.34 14.37 -18.97
N ARG A 453 19.97 13.19 -18.83
CA ARG A 453 20.48 12.72 -17.54
C ARG A 453 21.50 13.71 -16.92
N LEU A 454 22.15 14.50 -17.76
CA LEU A 454 23.03 15.57 -17.34
C LEU A 454 22.18 16.84 -17.10
N SER A 455 22.12 17.32 -15.86
CA SER A 455 21.27 18.46 -15.47
C SER A 455 21.54 19.76 -16.24
N GLY A 456 22.77 19.92 -16.76
CA GLY A 456 23.19 21.04 -17.60
C GLY A 456 23.05 20.82 -19.10
N TYR A 457 22.52 19.67 -19.55
CA TYR A 457 22.38 19.40 -20.99
C TYR A 457 21.44 20.41 -21.65
N GLN A 458 21.85 20.83 -22.85
CA GLN A 458 21.12 21.75 -23.71
C GLN A 458 21.20 21.22 -25.13
N GLU A 459 20.09 21.33 -25.85
CA GLU A 459 20.11 21.03 -27.28
C GLU A 459 20.95 22.09 -27.99
N ASP A 460 21.84 21.65 -28.89
CA ASP A 460 22.63 22.55 -29.72
C ASP A 460 21.74 23.13 -30.83
N VAL A 461 20.96 24.14 -30.45
CA VAL A 461 20.03 24.85 -31.34
C VAL A 461 20.50 26.28 -31.55
N LEU A 462 20.18 26.84 -32.72
CA LEU A 462 20.63 28.16 -33.13
C LEU A 462 20.31 29.25 -32.09
N ALA A 463 19.18 29.16 -31.40
CA ALA A 463 18.80 30.12 -30.36
C ALA A 463 19.73 30.08 -29.12
N VAL A 464 20.21 28.89 -28.73
CA VAL A 464 21.20 28.72 -27.65
C VAL A 464 22.54 29.34 -28.07
N GLN A 465 22.98 29.06 -29.29
CA GLN A 465 24.22 29.61 -29.84
C GLN A 465 24.18 31.14 -29.91
N LYS A 466 23.07 31.72 -30.41
CA LYS A 466 22.86 33.17 -30.46
C LYS A 466 22.88 33.81 -29.08
N TYR A 467 22.24 33.18 -28.09
CA TYR A 467 22.23 33.69 -26.73
C TYR A 467 23.63 33.67 -26.11
N GLN A 468 24.36 32.55 -26.22
CA GLN A 468 25.74 32.43 -25.74
C GLN A 468 26.66 33.44 -26.43
N GLN A 469 26.56 33.58 -27.75
CA GLN A 469 27.30 34.57 -28.52
C GLN A 469 26.98 36.00 -28.05
N SER A 470 25.72 36.32 -27.75
CA SER A 470 25.34 37.62 -27.22
C SER A 470 25.95 37.89 -25.84
N LEU A 471 26.05 36.88 -24.96
CA LEU A 471 26.71 37.03 -23.66
C LEU A 471 28.21 37.31 -23.82
N GLU A 472 28.86 36.59 -24.73
CA GLU A 472 30.30 36.75 -25.01
C GLU A 472 30.61 38.11 -25.63
N GLN A 473 29.85 38.52 -26.65
CA GLN A 473 30.16 39.70 -27.46
C GLN A 473 29.61 41.00 -26.86
N ASN A 474 28.46 40.94 -26.18
CA ASN A 474 27.73 42.14 -25.76
C ASN A 474 27.84 42.40 -24.26
N ALA A 475 27.99 41.36 -23.44
CA ALA A 475 28.13 41.46 -21.98
C ALA A 475 29.53 41.07 -21.48
N HIS A 476 30.46 40.75 -22.39
CA HIS A 476 31.85 40.34 -22.12
C HIS A 476 31.96 39.17 -21.14
N VAL A 477 30.97 38.27 -21.15
CA VAL A 477 30.97 37.07 -20.33
C VAL A 477 31.95 36.07 -20.93
N PRO A 478 32.91 35.52 -20.16
CA PRO A 478 33.78 34.46 -20.65
C PRO A 478 32.98 33.30 -21.22
N ARG A 479 33.45 32.70 -22.31
CA ARG A 479 32.79 31.56 -22.96
C ARG A 479 32.50 30.39 -22.00
N ALA A 480 33.37 30.16 -21.02
CA ALA A 480 33.17 29.15 -19.98
C ALA A 480 31.93 29.42 -19.10
N ASP A 481 31.60 30.69 -18.90
CA ASP A 481 30.51 31.14 -18.02
C ASP A 481 29.20 31.31 -18.80
N ALA A 482 29.26 31.59 -20.11
CA ALA A 482 28.08 31.71 -20.98
C ALA A 482 27.19 30.45 -20.95
N LEU A 483 27.81 29.27 -20.84
CA LEU A 483 27.11 28.00 -20.66
C LEU A 483 26.31 27.96 -19.34
N GLN A 484 26.92 28.42 -18.24
CA GLN A 484 26.30 28.45 -16.92
C GLN A 484 25.11 29.42 -16.89
N TRP A 485 25.23 30.56 -17.58
CA TRP A 485 24.14 31.52 -17.74
C TRP A 485 22.97 30.96 -18.54
N THR A 486 23.23 30.17 -19.57
CA THR A 486 22.15 29.50 -20.31
C THR A 486 21.41 28.49 -19.42
N SER A 487 22.13 27.74 -18.58
CA SER A 487 21.53 26.87 -17.56
C SER A 487 20.79 27.66 -16.49
N ARG A 488 21.25 28.87 -16.14
CA ARG A 488 20.56 29.79 -15.22
C ARG A 488 19.22 30.26 -15.79
N VAL A 489 19.18 30.65 -17.07
CA VAL A 489 17.94 30.97 -17.79
C VAL A 489 16.97 29.80 -17.69
N ARG A 490 17.39 28.60 -18.07
CA ARG A 490 16.53 27.41 -18.01
C ARG A 490 15.96 27.18 -16.60
N ARG A 491 16.80 27.24 -15.56
CA ARG A 491 16.35 27.07 -14.16
C ARG A 491 15.33 28.14 -13.74
N LEU A 492 15.52 29.38 -14.18
CA LEU A 492 14.61 30.48 -13.87
C LEU A 492 13.23 30.25 -14.50
N PHE A 493 13.18 29.79 -15.75
CA PHE A 493 11.94 29.60 -16.50
C PHE A 493 11.31 28.21 -16.33
N ASN A 494 12.00 27.23 -15.72
CA ASN A 494 11.54 25.84 -15.63
C ASN A 494 10.17 25.68 -14.95
N HIS A 495 9.86 26.49 -13.94
CA HIS A 495 8.65 26.42 -13.11
C HIS A 495 7.84 27.73 -13.12
N GLN A 496 8.15 28.66 -14.03
CA GLN A 496 7.50 29.98 -14.07
C GLN A 496 6.31 30.00 -15.04
N PHE A 497 5.09 30.04 -14.49
CA PHE A 497 3.93 30.71 -15.13
C PHE A 497 3.62 32.09 -14.52
N ILE A 498 4.18 32.39 -13.33
CA ILE A 498 3.67 33.41 -12.40
C ILE A 498 4.37 34.79 -12.53
N GLN A 499 5.61 34.86 -13.01
CA GLN A 499 6.31 36.14 -13.23
C GLN A 499 6.31 36.52 -14.71
N SER A 500 6.17 37.81 -15.00
CA SER A 500 6.25 38.28 -16.39
C SER A 500 7.66 38.02 -16.94
N PHE A 501 7.77 37.73 -18.24
CA PHE A 501 9.07 37.56 -18.90
C PHE A 501 10.00 38.75 -18.63
N ASP A 502 9.44 39.97 -18.57
CA ASP A 502 10.17 41.20 -18.32
C ASP A 502 10.78 41.26 -16.91
N ASP A 503 10.08 40.76 -15.89
CA ASP A 503 10.60 40.68 -14.51
C ASP A 503 11.78 39.71 -14.42
N SER A 504 11.65 38.53 -15.04
CA SER A 504 12.71 37.52 -15.11
C SER A 504 13.92 38.02 -15.91
N GLN A 505 13.69 38.71 -17.02
CA GLN A 505 14.74 39.38 -17.79
C GLN A 505 15.46 40.44 -16.94
N ALA A 506 14.72 41.29 -16.20
CA ALA A 506 15.30 42.31 -15.33
C ALA A 506 16.07 41.72 -14.13
N ALA A 507 15.64 40.55 -13.62
CA ALA A 507 16.37 39.82 -12.59
C ALA A 507 17.71 39.27 -13.13
N LEU A 508 17.70 38.60 -14.28
CA LEU A 508 18.92 38.09 -14.92
C LEU A 508 19.92 39.21 -15.20
N GLU A 509 19.43 40.35 -15.68
CA GLU A 509 20.25 41.52 -15.93
C GLU A 509 20.91 42.08 -14.66
N ARG A 510 20.17 42.15 -13.55
CA ARG A 510 20.73 42.56 -12.25
C ARG A 510 21.76 41.55 -11.75
N GLU A 511 21.51 40.25 -11.92
CA GLU A 511 22.46 39.20 -11.55
C GLU A 511 23.77 39.29 -12.37
N LEU A 512 23.68 39.50 -13.68
CA LEU A 512 24.84 39.72 -14.56
C LEU A 512 25.67 40.92 -14.08
N THR A 513 25.00 42.05 -13.83
CA THR A 513 25.65 43.28 -13.35
C THR A 513 26.33 43.06 -11.99
N ALA A 514 25.67 42.35 -11.08
CA ALA A 514 26.22 42.05 -9.76
C ALA A 514 27.47 41.17 -9.80
N GLN A 515 27.62 40.34 -10.84
CA GLN A 515 28.85 39.56 -11.09
C GLN A 515 29.92 40.34 -11.87
N GLY A 516 29.69 41.62 -12.16
CA GLY A 516 30.65 42.48 -12.87
C GLY A 516 30.53 42.43 -14.39
N TYR A 517 29.58 41.67 -14.93
CA TYR A 517 29.29 41.65 -16.37
C TYR A 517 28.44 42.84 -16.75
N THR A 518 28.91 43.63 -17.72
CA THR A 518 28.27 44.89 -18.11
C THR A 518 28.21 45.02 -19.63
N TRP A 519 27.24 45.78 -20.11
CA TRP A 519 27.10 46.10 -21.53
C TRP A 519 27.83 47.38 -21.86
N THR A 520 28.56 47.38 -22.98
CA THR A 520 29.33 48.54 -23.45
C THR A 520 28.42 49.71 -23.82
N ASN A 521 27.23 49.42 -24.35
CA ASN A 521 26.27 50.41 -24.80
C ASN A 521 24.81 49.87 -24.73
N PRO A 522 23.79 50.73 -24.89
CA PRO A 522 22.38 50.31 -24.85
C PRO A 522 21.96 49.33 -25.96
N ALA A 523 22.62 49.35 -27.13
CA ALA A 523 22.31 48.45 -28.23
C ALA A 523 22.77 47.01 -27.93
N ASP A 524 23.94 46.84 -27.33
CA ASP A 524 24.49 45.55 -26.87
C ASP A 524 23.53 44.88 -25.89
N ARG A 525 22.97 45.68 -24.95
CA ARG A 525 21.95 45.25 -23.99
C ARG A 525 20.67 44.80 -24.68
N GLU A 526 20.17 45.53 -25.66
CA GLU A 526 18.93 45.15 -26.36
C GLU A 526 19.12 43.92 -27.25
N GLN A 527 20.29 43.75 -27.86
CA GLN A 527 20.63 42.54 -28.61
C GLN A 527 20.64 41.28 -27.71
N TRP A 528 21.18 41.39 -26.49
CA TRP A 528 21.10 40.30 -25.50
C TRP A 528 19.64 39.97 -25.11
N ARG A 529 18.81 41.00 -24.89
CA ARG A 529 17.37 40.82 -24.61
C ARG A 529 16.64 40.15 -25.76
N ALA A 530 16.91 40.55 -27.00
CA ALA A 530 16.35 39.92 -28.18
C ALA A 530 16.74 38.44 -28.28
N ALA A 531 18.01 38.12 -28.02
CA ALA A 531 18.49 36.74 -28.00
C ALA A 531 17.81 35.91 -26.89
N LEU A 532 17.59 36.50 -25.70
CA LEU A 532 16.84 35.85 -24.62
C LEU A 532 15.37 35.60 -25.00
N ARG A 533 14.71 36.55 -25.67
CA ARG A 533 13.33 36.40 -26.18
C ARG A 533 13.22 35.32 -27.25
N GLU A 534 14.25 35.12 -28.05
CA GLU A 534 14.32 34.02 -29.03
C GLU A 534 14.59 32.66 -28.34
N LEU A 535 15.44 32.65 -27.31
CA LEU A 535 15.84 31.44 -26.60
C LEU A 535 14.68 30.78 -25.84
N VAL A 536 14.00 31.52 -24.96
CA VAL A 536 13.05 30.95 -23.98
C VAL A 536 11.89 30.15 -24.62
N PRO A 537 11.26 30.60 -25.73
CA PRO A 537 10.26 29.81 -26.43
C PRO A 537 10.79 28.48 -27.00
N GLY A 538 12.07 28.44 -27.37
CA GLY A 538 12.75 27.26 -27.90
C GLY A 538 13.26 26.28 -26.83
N LEU A 539 13.27 26.68 -25.55
CA LEU A 539 13.71 25.79 -24.47
C LEU A 539 12.68 24.71 -24.14
N ARG A 540 13.16 23.56 -23.69
CA ARG A 540 12.33 22.49 -23.11
C ARG A 540 12.29 22.67 -21.58
N LEU A 541 11.13 23.04 -21.07
CA LEU A 541 10.90 23.48 -19.69
C LEU A 541 9.92 22.53 -18.97
N PHE A 542 10.01 22.44 -17.64
CA PHE A 542 9.16 21.56 -16.84
C PHE A 542 7.68 21.91 -17.02
N VAL A 543 7.33 23.19 -16.92
CA VAL A 543 5.99 23.74 -17.15
C VAL A 543 5.31 23.31 -18.46
N ARG A 544 6.07 22.84 -19.45
CA ARG A 544 5.56 22.39 -20.75
C ARG A 544 5.77 20.88 -20.98
N ARG A 545 6.07 20.11 -19.92
CA ARG A 545 6.47 18.69 -19.98
C ARG A 545 7.53 18.42 -21.06
N GLY A 546 8.55 19.28 -21.08
CA GLY A 546 9.66 19.17 -22.02
C GLY A 546 9.34 19.57 -23.46
N LEU A 547 8.14 20.10 -23.75
CA LEU A 547 7.82 20.68 -25.05
C LEU A 547 8.41 22.10 -25.19
N THR A 548 8.78 22.44 -26.41
CA THR A 548 8.98 23.85 -26.80
C THR A 548 7.64 24.56 -26.87
N MET A 549 7.64 25.90 -26.88
CA MET A 549 6.39 26.67 -26.99
C MET A 549 5.63 26.37 -28.29
N ALA A 550 6.34 26.20 -29.40
CA ALA A 550 5.75 25.88 -30.69
C ALA A 550 5.07 24.50 -30.68
N GLU A 551 5.76 23.48 -30.15
CA GLU A 551 5.19 22.13 -30.01
C GLU A 551 3.99 22.10 -29.06
N ARG A 552 4.06 22.83 -27.94
CA ARG A 552 2.94 22.95 -27.00
C ARG A 552 1.71 23.59 -27.66
N ASN A 553 1.89 24.66 -28.43
CA ASN A 553 0.78 25.35 -29.09
C ASN A 553 0.13 24.52 -30.21
N GLN A 554 0.82 23.50 -30.73
CA GLN A 554 0.27 22.58 -31.72
C GLN A 554 -0.52 21.42 -31.10
N ARG A 555 -0.47 21.24 -29.79
CA ARG A 555 -1.17 20.15 -29.08
C ARG A 555 -2.30 20.72 -28.25
N ALA A 556 -3.50 20.16 -28.43
CA ALA A 556 -4.62 20.43 -27.53
C ALA A 556 -4.35 19.80 -26.16
N SER A 557 -4.84 20.43 -25.10
CA SER A 557 -4.98 19.80 -23.78
C SER A 557 -5.91 18.60 -23.92
N VAL A 558 -5.50 17.43 -23.44
CA VAL A 558 -6.36 16.25 -23.51
C VAL A 558 -7.56 16.36 -22.57
N ILE A 559 -7.45 17.17 -21.51
CA ILE A 559 -8.59 17.47 -20.62
C ILE A 559 -9.62 18.29 -21.39
N ASP A 560 -9.20 19.28 -22.18
CA ASP A 560 -10.12 20.11 -22.99
C ASP A 560 -10.82 19.27 -24.07
N GLU A 561 -10.10 18.30 -24.66
CA GLU A 561 -10.68 17.35 -25.61
C GLU A 561 -11.71 16.43 -24.94
N VAL A 562 -11.38 15.87 -23.78
CA VAL A 562 -12.29 15.03 -23.00
C VAL A 562 -13.50 15.83 -22.52
N GLN A 563 -13.32 17.07 -22.06
CA GLN A 563 -14.39 17.98 -21.67
C GLN A 563 -15.33 18.27 -22.85
N ARG A 564 -14.78 18.64 -24.01
CA ARG A 564 -15.56 18.97 -25.21
C ARG A 564 -16.38 17.80 -25.73
N HIS A 565 -15.83 16.59 -25.65
CA HIS A 565 -16.46 15.39 -26.20
C HIS A 565 -17.18 14.54 -25.14
N GLN A 566 -16.99 14.84 -23.85
CA GLN A 566 -17.55 14.15 -22.69
C GLN A 566 -17.21 12.65 -22.62
N GLN A 567 -16.14 12.24 -23.31
CA GLN A 567 -15.65 10.85 -23.40
C GLN A 567 -14.19 10.82 -23.91
N LEU A 568 -13.53 9.66 -23.85
CA LEU A 568 -12.23 9.49 -24.48
C LEU A 568 -12.38 9.48 -26.01
N THR A 569 -11.67 10.38 -26.70
CA THR A 569 -11.62 10.36 -28.16
C THR A 569 -10.53 9.40 -28.66
N PRO A 570 -10.59 8.96 -29.93
CA PRO A 570 -9.51 8.17 -30.53
C PRO A 570 -8.16 8.90 -30.51
N ALA A 571 -8.16 10.24 -30.61
CA ALA A 571 -6.94 11.04 -30.51
C ALA A 571 -6.33 11.01 -29.11
N VAL A 572 -7.15 11.18 -28.06
CA VAL A 572 -6.72 11.06 -26.66
C VAL A 572 -6.21 9.65 -26.38
N THR A 573 -6.95 8.63 -26.83
CA THR A 573 -6.57 7.21 -26.68
C THR A 573 -5.22 6.92 -27.37
N ALA A 574 -4.97 7.51 -28.55
CA ALA A 574 -3.71 7.35 -29.26
C ALA A 574 -2.53 7.98 -28.49
N GLU A 575 -2.72 9.16 -27.89
CA GLU A 575 -1.68 9.81 -27.06
C GLU A 575 -1.40 9.01 -25.77
N ILE A 576 -2.44 8.45 -25.13
CA ILE A 576 -2.28 7.55 -23.99
C ILE A 576 -1.48 6.32 -24.41
N LYS A 577 -1.91 5.57 -25.44
CA LYS A 577 -1.19 4.38 -25.95
C LYS A 577 0.22 4.72 -26.45
N ALA A 578 0.45 5.97 -26.85
CA ALA A 578 1.78 6.45 -27.21
C ALA A 578 2.70 6.72 -26.01
N ALA A 579 2.23 6.54 -24.77
CA ALA A 579 2.90 6.94 -23.53
C ALA A 579 3.26 8.43 -23.52
N ARG A 580 2.41 9.26 -24.14
CA ARG A 580 2.55 10.73 -24.12
C ARG A 580 1.60 11.39 -23.14
N VAL A 581 0.60 10.67 -22.65
CA VAL A 581 -0.36 11.18 -21.67
C VAL A 581 -0.50 10.13 -20.58
N ASP A 582 -0.46 10.63 -19.34
CA ASP A 582 -0.74 9.84 -18.15
C ASP A 582 -2.28 9.74 -17.97
N PRO A 583 -2.85 8.52 -17.90
CA PRO A 583 -4.27 8.33 -17.57
C PRO A 583 -4.69 9.03 -16.28
N LEU A 584 -3.81 9.10 -15.28
CA LEU A 584 -4.11 9.71 -13.99
C LEU A 584 -4.38 11.21 -14.12
N ASP A 585 -3.72 11.91 -15.04
CA ASP A 585 -4.00 13.32 -15.32
C ASP A 585 -5.43 13.55 -15.83
N ILE A 586 -5.99 12.58 -16.57
CA ILE A 586 -7.37 12.66 -17.07
C ILE A 586 -8.33 12.43 -15.91
N VAL A 587 -8.05 11.47 -15.03
CA VAL A 587 -8.86 11.23 -13.83
C VAL A 587 -8.87 12.47 -12.93
N ILE A 588 -7.69 12.99 -12.59
CA ILE A 588 -7.54 14.19 -11.75
C ILE A 588 -8.17 15.39 -12.45
N GLY A 589 -7.85 15.62 -13.73
CA GLY A 589 -8.33 16.76 -14.49
C GLY A 589 -9.85 16.80 -14.65
N THR A 590 -10.49 15.66 -14.93
CA THR A 590 -11.94 15.58 -15.10
C THR A 590 -12.72 15.65 -13.79
N ALA A 591 -12.12 15.29 -12.66
CA ALA A 591 -12.74 15.42 -11.34
C ALA A 591 -13.13 16.89 -11.03
N PHE A 592 -12.32 17.85 -11.50
CA PHE A 592 -12.50 19.28 -11.29
C PHE A 592 -13.34 19.99 -12.36
N LEU A 593 -13.91 19.27 -13.33
CA LEU A 593 -14.78 19.84 -14.36
C LEU A 593 -16.24 19.87 -13.87
N ASP A 594 -16.76 21.08 -13.63
CA ASP A 594 -18.13 21.32 -13.16
C ASP A 594 -19.20 21.00 -14.22
N ASP A 595 -18.82 20.97 -15.49
CA ASP A 595 -19.69 20.74 -16.64
C ASP A 595 -19.85 19.27 -17.04
N LEU A 596 -19.14 18.35 -16.36
CA LEU A 596 -19.33 16.90 -16.48
C LEU A 596 -20.16 16.36 -15.31
N THR A 597 -21.15 15.52 -15.60
CA THR A 597 -21.90 14.80 -14.56
C THR A 597 -21.04 13.68 -13.93
N GLU A 598 -21.37 13.25 -12.72
CA GLU A 598 -20.68 12.12 -12.07
C GLU A 598 -20.79 10.82 -12.88
N GLU A 599 -21.90 10.62 -13.59
CA GLU A 599 -22.05 9.49 -14.54
C GLU A 599 -21.04 9.57 -15.69
N GLN A 600 -20.83 10.77 -16.25
CA GLN A 600 -19.87 10.99 -17.33
C GLN A 600 -18.42 10.82 -16.85
N LYS A 601 -18.10 11.33 -15.66
CA LYS A 601 -16.78 11.14 -15.03
C LYS A 601 -16.49 9.65 -14.81
N ASN A 602 -17.45 8.91 -14.25
CA ASN A 602 -17.30 7.47 -14.05
C ASN A 602 -17.16 6.71 -15.37
N ALA A 603 -17.91 7.07 -16.41
CA ALA A 603 -17.78 6.46 -17.73
C ALA A 603 -16.40 6.71 -18.37
N ILE A 604 -15.78 7.87 -18.13
CA ILE A 604 -14.42 8.17 -18.57
C ILE A 604 -13.40 7.30 -17.82
N VAL A 605 -13.55 7.15 -16.50
CA VAL A 605 -12.68 6.29 -15.68
C VAL A 605 -12.80 4.82 -16.11
N GLU A 606 -14.02 4.35 -16.38
CA GLU A 606 -14.27 3.00 -16.90
C GLU A 606 -13.58 2.80 -18.25
N GLN A 607 -13.73 3.74 -19.20
CA GLN A 607 -13.03 3.69 -20.49
C GLN A 607 -11.51 3.66 -20.33
N LEU A 608 -10.94 4.36 -19.36
CA LEU A 608 -9.50 4.32 -19.06
C LEU A 608 -9.08 2.93 -18.53
N SER A 609 -9.90 2.32 -17.67
CA SER A 609 -9.62 0.99 -17.10
C SER A 609 -9.67 -0.14 -18.11
N GLU A 610 -10.42 0.03 -19.21
CA GLU A 610 -10.50 -0.92 -20.32
C GLU A 610 -9.34 -0.82 -21.31
N LEU A 611 -8.47 0.20 -21.19
CA LEU A 611 -7.33 0.34 -22.08
C LEU A 611 -6.27 -0.73 -21.79
N ASP A 612 -5.90 -1.47 -22.83
CA ASP A 612 -4.74 -2.36 -22.82
C ASP A 612 -3.43 -1.54 -22.85
N ILE A 613 -3.02 -1.07 -21.68
CA ILE A 613 -1.78 -0.31 -21.45
C ILE A 613 -1.04 -0.90 -20.24
N PRO A 614 0.31 -0.91 -20.26
CA PRO A 614 1.09 -1.34 -19.10
C PRO A 614 0.88 -0.39 -17.91
N THR A 615 0.73 -0.94 -16.71
CA THR A 615 0.71 -0.22 -15.43
C THR A 615 1.58 -0.93 -14.38
N LEU A 616 1.98 -0.24 -13.32
CA LEU A 616 2.75 -0.81 -12.21
C LEU A 616 1.90 -1.63 -11.22
N GLY A 617 0.57 -1.51 -11.28
CA GLY A 617 -0.39 -2.28 -10.46
C GLY A 617 -1.15 -1.43 -9.47
#